data_AF-A0A174CC18-F1
#
_entry.id   AF-A0A174CC18-F1
#
_cell.length_a   1.000
_cell.length_b   1.000
_cell.length_c   1.000
_cell.angle_alpha   90.00
_cell.angle_beta   90.00
_cell.angle_gamma   90.00
#
_symmetry.space_group_name_H-M   'P 1'
#
loop_
_entity.id
_entity.type
_entity.pdbx_description
1 polymer ?
#
loop_
_entity_poly.entity_id
_entity_poly.type
_entity_poly.pdbx_seq_one_letter_code
_entity_poly.pdbx_strand_id
1 'polypeptide(L)'
;MTLATKLILIAALVLSIFIPFGYYLLGEKNKGRYKCALAFNVLSYFGTFLVAGIMLFGSVPVHAADAAASGAGLATGLGYIAAALVTGLSCIGGGIAVASAASAALGAISEDSSVLGKSLIFVGLAEGVCLYGLIISFMIISRL
;
A
#
# COMPACT_ATOMS: atom_id res chain seq x y z
N MET A 1 -10.50 23.50 4.47
CA MET A 1 -9.47 23.48 3.40
C MET A 1 -10.09 23.94 2.09
N THR A 2 -9.48 24.90 1.38
CA THR A 2 -9.98 25.34 0.07
C THR A 2 -9.72 24.27 -1.00
N LEU A 3 -10.49 24.29 -2.08
CA LEU A 3 -10.34 23.35 -3.20
C LEU A 3 -8.92 23.42 -3.80
N ALA A 4 -8.33 24.62 -3.82
CA ALA A 4 -6.94 24.85 -4.21
C ALA A 4 -5.93 24.08 -3.34
N THR A 5 -6.08 24.08 -2.01
CA THR A 5 -5.19 23.33 -1.12
C THR A 5 -5.27 21.83 -1.36
N LYS A 6 -6.48 21.29 -1.60
CA LYS A 6 -6.67 19.85 -1.91
C LYS A 6 -5.97 19.48 -3.22
N LEU A 7 -6.13 20.28 -4.27
CA LEU A 7 -5.50 20.05 -5.56
C LEU A 7 -3.97 20.13 -5.49
N ILE A 8 -3.42 21.07 -4.72
CA ILE A 8 -1.97 21.21 -4.52
C ILE A 8 -1.40 19.98 -3.80
N LEU A 9 -2.07 19.48 -2.76
CA LEU A 9 -1.62 18.28 -2.03
C LEU A 9 -1.69 17.03 -2.90
N ILE A 10 -2.74 16.86 -3.70
CA ILE A 10 -2.86 15.74 -4.65
C ILE A 10 -1.76 15.83 -5.71
N ALA A 11 -1.54 17.01 -6.29
CA ALA A 11 -0.48 17.24 -7.27
C ALA A 11 0.91 16.96 -6.68
N ALA A 12 1.18 17.39 -5.45
CA ALA A 12 2.43 17.14 -4.75
C ALA A 12 2.68 15.64 -4.52
N LEU A 13 1.65 14.89 -4.12
CA LEU A 13 1.73 13.44 -3.90
C LEU A 13 2.00 12.67 -5.22
N VAL A 14 1.39 13.11 -6.32
CA VAL A 14 1.62 12.53 -7.65
C VAL A 14 3.04 12.85 -8.14
N LEU A 15 3.45 14.13 -8.07
CA LEU A 15 4.79 14.56 -8.50
C LEU A 15 5.92 13.93 -7.67
N SER A 16 5.70 13.64 -6.38
CA SER A 16 6.72 12.94 -5.57
C SER A 16 7.02 11.54 -6.08
N ILE A 17 6.08 10.90 -6.80
CA ILE A 17 6.30 9.59 -7.43
C ILE A 17 7.01 9.76 -8.79
N PHE A 18 6.54 10.67 -9.62
CA PHE A 18 7.02 10.82 -10.99
C PHE A 18 8.40 11.49 -11.12
N ILE A 19 8.74 12.49 -10.29
CA ILE A 19 10.02 13.21 -10.40
C ILE A 19 11.23 12.29 -10.14
N PRO A 20 11.26 11.50 -9.04
CA PRO A 20 12.43 10.66 -8.75
C PRO A 20 12.55 9.51 -9.75
N PHE A 21 11.42 8.99 -10.22
CA PHE A 21 11.37 7.94 -11.22
C PHE A 21 11.82 8.43 -12.60
N GLY A 22 11.41 9.64 -12.99
CA GLY A 22 11.89 10.32 -14.20
C GLY A 22 13.39 10.61 -14.16
N TYR A 23 13.90 11.11 -13.03
CA TYR A 23 15.34 11.34 -12.85
C TYR A 23 16.17 10.06 -12.96
N TYR A 24 15.63 8.92 -12.48
CA TYR A 24 16.28 7.62 -12.65
C TYR A 24 16.27 7.15 -14.11
N LEU A 25 15.16 7.33 -14.84
CA LEU A 25 15.01 6.90 -16.23
C LEU A 25 15.84 7.71 -17.25
N LEU A 26 16.03 9.02 -17.01
CA LEU A 26 16.89 9.87 -17.85
C LEU A 26 18.39 9.73 -17.53
N GLY A 27 18.73 9.08 -16.41
CA GLY A 27 20.11 8.90 -15.97
C GLY A 27 20.76 7.59 -16.40
N GLU A 28 22.03 7.43 -16.05
CA GLU A 28 22.73 6.15 -16.24
C GLU A 28 22.14 5.07 -15.33
N LYS A 29 21.81 3.92 -15.93
CA LYS A 29 21.22 2.77 -15.25
C LYS A 29 22.26 2.03 -14.40
N ASN A 30 22.55 2.58 -13.23
CA ASN A 30 23.48 2.00 -12.27
C ASN A 30 22.76 1.60 -10.97
N LYS A 31 23.14 0.46 -10.38
CA LYS A 31 22.52 -0.09 -9.15
C LYS A 31 22.54 0.90 -7.98
N GLY A 32 23.58 1.73 -7.87
CA GLY A 32 23.69 2.76 -6.82
C GLY A 32 22.68 3.90 -6.98
N ARG A 33 22.48 4.38 -8.21
CA ARG A 33 21.51 5.45 -8.53
C ARG A 33 20.07 4.95 -8.37
N TYR A 34 19.79 3.69 -8.67
CA TYR A 34 18.48 3.08 -8.44
C TYR A 34 18.10 3.09 -6.95
N LYS A 35 19.00 2.63 -6.08
CA LYS A 35 18.76 2.62 -4.63
C LYS A 35 18.58 4.03 -4.06
N CYS A 36 19.36 4.99 -4.56
CA CYS A 36 19.25 6.39 -4.15
C CYS A 36 17.93 7.04 -4.64
N ALA A 37 17.52 6.78 -5.88
CA ALA A 37 16.24 7.25 -6.42
C ALA A 37 15.04 6.62 -5.69
N LEU A 38 15.12 5.33 -5.35
CA LEU A 38 14.11 4.64 -4.54
C LEU A 38 14.04 5.24 -3.13
N ALA A 39 15.17 5.47 -2.48
CA ALA A 39 15.21 6.09 -1.15
C ALA A 39 14.62 7.51 -1.15
N PHE A 40 14.95 8.31 -2.17
CA PHE A 40 14.39 9.65 -2.33
C PHE A 40 12.89 9.62 -2.65
N ASN A 41 12.42 8.65 -3.44
CA ASN A 41 11.01 8.45 -3.73
C ASN A 41 10.21 8.11 -2.47
N VAL A 42 10.70 7.16 -1.66
CA VAL A 42 10.09 6.80 -0.39
C VAL A 42 10.09 8.00 0.57
N LEU A 43 11.21 8.71 0.71
CA LEU A 43 11.32 9.87 1.59
C LEU A 43 10.37 11.00 1.18
N SER A 44 10.32 11.33 -0.11
CA SER A 44 9.46 12.40 -0.63
C SER A 44 7.98 12.04 -0.57
N TYR A 45 7.61 10.78 -0.79
CA TYR A 45 6.23 10.31 -0.67
C TYR A 45 5.74 10.33 0.79
N PHE A 46 6.50 9.73 1.73
CA PHE A 46 6.12 9.76 3.14
C PHE A 46 6.22 11.16 3.76
N GLY A 47 7.17 11.99 3.30
CA GLY A 47 7.30 13.38 3.73
C GLY A 47 6.11 14.24 3.28
N THR A 48 5.71 14.14 2.02
CA THR A 48 4.51 14.85 1.52
C THR A 48 3.23 14.34 2.18
N PHE A 49 3.12 13.03 2.42
CA PHE A 49 2.01 12.44 3.16
C PHE A 49 1.91 12.96 4.60
N LEU A 50 3.05 13.06 5.31
CA LEU A 50 3.10 13.59 6.67
C LEU A 50 2.71 15.08 6.72
N VAL A 51 3.22 15.90 5.78
CA VAL A 51 2.84 17.31 5.67
C VAL A 51 1.35 17.46 5.35
N ALA A 52 0.81 16.63 4.45
CA ALA A 52 -0.62 16.60 4.16
C ALA A 52 -1.44 16.22 5.40
N GLY A 53 -0.97 15.25 6.19
CA GLY A 53 -1.56 14.86 7.47
C GLY A 53 -1.58 16.01 8.47
N ILE A 54 -0.45 16.69 8.67
CA ILE A 54 -0.37 17.86 9.57
C ILE A 54 -1.29 18.98 9.10
N MET A 55 -1.37 19.26 7.79
CA MET A 55 -2.25 20.30 7.25
C MET A 55 -3.73 19.96 7.37
N LEU A 56 -4.07 18.67 7.35
CA LEU A 56 -5.44 18.17 7.56
C LEU A 56 -5.89 18.32 9.02
N PHE A 57 -5.00 18.12 9.99
CA PHE A 57 -5.32 18.20 11.43
C PHE A 57 -4.96 19.54 12.10
N GLY A 58 -4.11 20.37 11.47
CA GLY A 58 -3.62 21.64 12.03
C GLY A 58 -4.54 22.84 11.78
N SER A 59 -5.60 22.66 10.99
CA SER A 59 -6.57 23.72 10.66
C SER A 59 -7.99 23.37 11.10
N VAL A 60 -8.15 22.86 12.32
CA VAL A 60 -9.47 22.76 12.96
C VAL A 60 -9.82 24.14 13.54
N PRO A 61 -10.64 24.99 12.88
CA PRO A 61 -11.29 26.06 13.59
C PRO A 61 -12.21 25.41 14.65
N VAL A 62 -12.13 25.89 15.89
CA VAL A 62 -13.01 25.47 17.00
C VAL A 62 -14.43 25.98 16.70
N HIS A 63 -15.11 25.37 15.73
CA HIS A 63 -16.54 25.51 15.50
C HIS A 63 -17.23 24.30 16.12
N ALA A 64 -17.68 24.45 17.37
CA ALA A 64 -18.37 23.44 18.15
C ALA A 64 -19.76 23.03 17.60
N ALA A 65 -20.18 23.53 16.42
CA ALA A 65 -21.51 23.30 15.86
C ALA A 65 -21.57 22.22 14.76
N ASP A 66 -20.46 21.84 14.12
CA ASP A 66 -20.43 20.86 13.01
C ASP A 66 -19.93 19.45 13.40
N ALA A 67 -19.71 19.21 14.69
CA ALA A 67 -19.15 17.94 15.19
C ALA A 67 -20.06 16.72 14.95
N ALA A 68 -21.39 16.92 14.88
CA ALA A 68 -22.34 15.83 14.68
C ALA A 68 -22.43 15.33 13.22
N ALA A 69 -22.22 16.21 12.23
CA ALA A 69 -22.21 15.83 10.81
C ALA A 69 -20.84 15.32 10.34
N SER A 70 -19.76 15.74 11.01
CA SER A 70 -18.38 15.41 10.65
C SER A 70 -17.90 14.03 11.15
N GLY A 71 -18.51 13.49 12.22
CA GLY A 71 -18.13 12.20 12.81
C GLY A 71 -18.34 11.02 11.88
N ALA A 72 -19.42 11.02 11.09
CA ALA A 72 -19.71 9.98 10.10
C ALA A 72 -18.67 9.96 8.97
N GLY A 73 -18.31 11.14 8.43
CA GLY A 73 -17.34 11.24 7.33
C GLY A 73 -15.91 10.81 7.73
N LEU A 74 -15.49 11.11 8.96
CA LEU A 74 -14.19 10.67 9.48
C LEU A 74 -14.16 9.16 9.71
N ALA A 75 -15.22 8.58 10.27
CA ALA A 75 -15.33 7.14 10.48
C ALA A 75 -15.30 6.37 9.14
N THR A 76 -16.03 6.83 8.13
CA THR A 76 -15.99 6.27 6.78
C THR A 76 -14.60 6.40 6.15
N GLY A 77 -13.95 7.56 6.28
CA GLY A 77 -12.59 7.78 5.78
C GLY A 77 -11.55 6.84 6.41
N LEU A 78 -11.61 6.67 7.74
CA LEU A 78 -10.75 5.72 8.45
C LEU A 78 -11.06 4.26 8.06
N GLY A 79 -12.32 3.95 7.79
CA GLY A 79 -12.73 2.66 7.26
C GLY A 79 -12.08 2.33 5.91
N TYR A 80 -12.01 3.29 4.97
CA TYR A 80 -11.31 3.09 3.70
C TYR A 80 -9.79 2.89 3.87
N ILE A 81 -9.17 3.62 4.80
CA ILE A 81 -7.75 3.42 5.12
C ILE A 81 -7.52 2.02 5.70
N ALA A 82 -8.40 1.57 6.61
CA ALA A 82 -8.33 0.23 7.19
C ALA A 82 -8.48 -0.87 6.12
N ALA A 83 -9.42 -0.70 5.18
CA ALA A 83 -9.63 -1.62 4.05
C ALA A 83 -8.39 -1.70 3.12
N ALA A 84 -7.74 -0.57 2.85
CA ALA A 84 -6.51 -0.53 2.06
C ALA A 84 -5.34 -1.22 2.79
N LEU A 85 -5.16 -0.91 4.09
CA LEU A 85 -4.06 -1.47 4.89
C LEU A 85 -4.20 -2.99 5.11
N VAL A 86 -5.39 -3.51 5.39
CA VAL A 86 -5.56 -4.95 5.63
C VAL A 86 -5.21 -5.77 4.40
N THR A 87 -5.61 -5.31 3.21
CA THR A 87 -5.28 -5.99 1.94
C THR A 87 -3.79 -5.90 1.68
N GLY A 88 -3.20 -4.70 1.79
CA GLY A 88 -1.78 -4.48 1.51
C GLY A 88 -0.85 -5.28 2.42
N LEU A 89 -1.09 -5.25 3.74
CA LEU A 89 -0.26 -5.97 4.70
C LEU A 89 -0.44 -7.50 4.59
N SER A 90 -1.66 -7.96 4.32
CA SER A 90 -1.92 -9.38 4.07
C SER A 90 -1.18 -9.87 2.83
N CYS A 91 -1.22 -9.13 1.71
CA CYS A 91 -0.50 -9.49 0.49
C CYS A 91 1.03 -9.49 0.67
N ILE A 92 1.58 -8.61 1.52
CA ILE A 92 3.01 -8.65 1.86
C ILE A 92 3.36 -9.94 2.61
N GLY A 93 2.60 -10.28 3.65
CA GLY A 93 2.83 -11.51 4.42
C GLY A 93 2.65 -12.78 3.59
N GLY A 94 1.55 -12.85 2.82
CA GLY A 94 1.26 -13.95 1.91
C GLY A 94 2.30 -14.06 0.79
N GLY A 95 2.72 -12.95 0.19
CA GLY A 95 3.76 -12.93 -0.83
C GLY A 95 5.10 -13.48 -0.35
N ILE A 96 5.51 -13.18 0.90
CA ILE A 96 6.73 -13.73 1.49
C ILE A 96 6.60 -15.25 1.70
N ALA A 97 5.46 -15.71 2.22
CA ALA A 97 5.19 -17.14 2.42
C ALA A 97 5.17 -17.90 1.08
N VAL A 98 4.48 -17.37 0.07
CA VAL A 98 4.40 -17.93 -1.28
C VAL A 98 5.78 -17.99 -1.93
N ALA A 99 6.60 -16.94 -1.82
CA ALA A 99 7.95 -16.94 -2.41
C ALA A 99 8.82 -18.07 -1.85
N SER A 100 8.74 -18.32 -0.54
CA SER A 100 9.47 -19.42 0.12
C SER A 100 8.92 -20.79 -0.30
N ALA A 101 7.60 -20.97 -0.22
CA ALA A 101 6.95 -22.24 -0.56
C ALA A 101 7.13 -22.61 -2.04
N ALA A 102 6.99 -21.65 -2.95
CA ALA A 102 7.14 -21.87 -4.39
C ALA A 102 8.57 -22.20 -4.77
N SER A 103 9.57 -21.58 -4.12
CA SER A 103 10.98 -21.89 -4.37
C SER A 103 11.34 -23.31 -3.96
N ALA A 104 10.86 -23.75 -2.78
CA ALA A 104 11.05 -25.14 -2.32
C ALA A 104 10.30 -26.15 -3.19
N ALA A 105 9.06 -25.81 -3.59
CA ALA A 105 8.24 -26.61 -4.49
C ALA A 105 8.94 -26.85 -5.84
N LEU A 106 9.45 -25.79 -6.48
CA LEU A 106 10.18 -25.89 -7.75
C LEU A 106 11.45 -26.73 -7.62
N GLY A 107 12.17 -26.62 -6.50
CA GLY A 107 13.32 -27.48 -6.19
C GLY A 107 12.94 -28.96 -6.13
N ALA A 108 11.89 -29.31 -5.38
CA ALA A 108 11.42 -30.69 -5.27
C ALA A 108 10.87 -31.25 -6.60
N ILE A 109 10.20 -30.40 -7.40
CA ILE A 109 9.72 -30.79 -8.74
C ILE A 109 10.89 -31.10 -9.68
N SER A 110 12.04 -30.44 -9.50
CA SER A 110 13.23 -30.71 -10.32
C SER A 110 13.87 -32.08 -10.03
N GLU A 111 13.68 -32.61 -8.82
CA GLU A 111 14.14 -33.96 -8.43
C GLU A 111 13.10 -35.04 -8.74
N ASP A 112 11.83 -34.76 -8.48
CA ASP A 112 10.72 -35.69 -8.74
C ASP A 112 9.50 -34.95 -9.31
N SER A 113 9.27 -35.13 -10.61
CA SER A 113 8.11 -34.56 -11.30
C SER A 113 6.76 -35.07 -10.76
N SER A 114 6.72 -36.21 -10.06
CA SER A 114 5.51 -36.78 -9.50
C SER A 114 4.95 -35.98 -8.31
N VAL A 115 5.79 -35.16 -7.65
CA VAL A 115 5.37 -34.37 -6.47
C VAL A 115 4.70 -33.04 -6.81
N LEU A 116 4.61 -32.67 -8.09
CA LEU A 116 4.06 -31.39 -8.56
C LEU A 116 2.69 -31.05 -7.95
N GLY A 117 1.76 -32.02 -7.92
CA GLY A 117 0.42 -31.81 -7.36
C GLY A 117 0.42 -31.50 -5.86
N LYS A 118 1.28 -32.19 -5.08
CA LYS A 118 1.39 -31.96 -3.63
C LYS A 118 2.05 -30.61 -3.32
N SER A 119 3.05 -30.25 -4.10
CA SER A 119 3.77 -28.98 -3.97
C SER A 119 2.87 -27.78 -4.24
N LEU A 120 1.97 -27.86 -5.23
CA LEU A 120 1.01 -26.79 -5.54
C LEU A 120 0.02 -26.52 -4.40
N ILE A 121 -0.33 -27.53 -3.59
CA ILE A 121 -1.23 -27.34 -2.45
C ILE A 121 -0.58 -26.43 -1.40
N PHE A 122 0.71 -26.62 -1.10
CA PHE A 122 1.42 -25.76 -0.12
C PHE A 122 1.54 -24.31 -0.59
N VAL A 123 1.77 -24.11 -1.89
CA VAL A 123 1.81 -22.76 -2.49
C VAL A 123 0.43 -22.10 -2.45
N GLY A 124 -0.62 -22.83 -2.85
CA GLY A 124 -2.00 -22.32 -2.82
C GLY A 124 -2.52 -22.04 -1.40
N LEU A 125 -2.09 -22.82 -0.41
CA LEU A 125 -2.46 -22.60 0.99
C LEU A 125 -1.85 -21.30 1.54
N ALA A 126 -0.67 -20.91 1.06
CA ALA A 126 -0.06 -19.61 1.38
C ALA A 126 -0.79 -18.43 0.71
N GLU A 127 -1.35 -18.58 -0.50
CA GLU A 127 -2.22 -17.56 -1.13
C GLU A 127 -3.52 -17.31 -0.35
N GLY A 128 -4.00 -18.30 0.41
CA GLY A 128 -5.20 -18.15 1.24
C GLY A 128 -5.13 -16.95 2.20
N VAL A 129 -3.93 -16.59 2.67
CA VAL A 129 -3.73 -15.41 3.53
C VAL A 129 -4.10 -14.13 2.78
N CYS A 130 -3.67 -13.98 1.52
CA CYS A 130 -3.99 -12.83 0.67
C CYS A 130 -5.51 -12.70 0.45
N LEU A 131 -6.17 -13.82 0.15
CA LEU A 131 -7.62 -13.85 -0.07
C LEU A 131 -8.39 -13.48 1.21
N TYR A 132 -7.93 -13.94 2.38
CA TYR A 132 -8.50 -13.50 3.65
C TYR A 132 -8.39 -11.99 3.83
N GLY A 133 -7.24 -11.38 3.53
CA GLY A 133 -7.06 -9.93 3.59
C GLY A 133 -8.05 -9.17 2.70
N LEU A 134 -8.27 -9.67 1.48
CA LEU A 134 -9.25 -9.12 0.54
C LEU A 134 -10.69 -9.26 1.04
N ILE A 135 -11.06 -10.43 1.59
CA ILE A 135 -12.40 -10.67 2.15
C ILE A 135 -12.68 -9.70 3.31
N ILE A 136 -11.71 -9.53 4.21
CA ILE A 136 -11.86 -8.58 5.34
C ILE A 136 -11.99 -7.15 4.83
N SER A 137 -11.27 -6.76 3.78
CA SER A 137 -11.42 -5.46 3.13
C SER A 137 -12.84 -5.24 2.60
N PHE A 138 -13.41 -6.22 1.90
CA PHE A 138 -14.81 -6.16 1.45
C PHE A 138 -15.80 -6.11 2.62
N MET A 139 -15.54 -6.83 3.70
CA MET A 139 -16.38 -6.76 4.92
C MET A 139 -16.35 -5.38 5.56
N ILE A 140 -15.18 -4.73 5.62
CA ILE A 140 -15.05 -3.35 6.11
C ILE A 140 -15.87 -2.42 5.23
N ILE A 141 -15.63 -2.43 3.92
CA ILE A 141 -16.33 -1.56 2.97
C ILE A 141 -17.85 -1.77 3.02
N SER A 142 -18.32 -3.02 3.15
CA SER A 142 -19.75 -3.34 3.22
C SER A 142 -20.45 -2.86 4.49
N ARG A 143 -19.69 -2.49 5.53
CA ARG A 143 -20.22 -2.01 6.82
C ARG A 143 -20.16 -0.48 6.96
N LEU A 144 -19.49 0.21 6.04
CA LEU A 144 -19.40 1.67 6.00
C LEU A 144 -20.60 2.26 5.25
#